data_AF-A0A7C1PVD7-F1
#
_entry.id   AF-A0A7C1PVD7-F1
#
_cell.length_a   1.000
_cell.length_b   1.000
_cell.length_c   1.000
_cell.angle_alpha   90.00
_cell.angle_beta   90.00
_cell.angle_gamma   90.00
#
_symmetry.space_group_name_H-M   'P 1'
#
loop_
_entity.id
_entity.type
_entity.pdbx_description
1 polymer ?
#
loop_
_entity_poly.entity_id
_entity_poly.type
_entity_poly.pdbx_seq_one_letter_code
_entity_poly.pdbx_strand_id
1 'polypeptide(L)'
;MEIHTDVICPFCGTLCDDIEVHVENGRVMEALNACKLGNAKFMSMNKKNRHIVPMVRGEDGFTETTIEDAVERVARMLVDAKKPLLYGWATTECEAQSVGIELAEEVGGVIDSCASVCHGPSVLAIQDVGFPSVTLGEVKNRADLDIYWGSNPMHAHPRHMSRYSRYPRGYFRERGQQDRTVIVIDVRRTDTAGIADKFLQVSPGDDYELVNAFRTLLNGGDIPDEVAGIAKKDIASALELMKTCQFGMLFFGVGLTMSPGKHRNIDNAISLVVDLNKYTKFNLIPMRGHYNVTGFSEVLTWQ
;
A
#
# COMPACT_ATOMS: atom_id res chain seq x y z
N MET A 1 -25.27 7.66 24.03
CA MET A 1 -24.49 7.16 22.87
C MET A 1 -24.07 8.36 22.04
N GLU A 2 -22.78 8.60 21.95
CA GLU A 2 -22.17 9.64 21.13
C GLU A 2 -21.84 9.06 19.76
N ILE A 3 -22.05 9.84 18.70
CA ILE A 3 -21.78 9.42 17.32
C ILE A 3 -20.75 10.40 16.76
N HIS A 4 -19.61 9.86 16.31
CA HIS A 4 -18.57 10.61 15.63
C HIS A 4 -18.56 10.21 14.16
N THR A 5 -18.83 11.17 13.27
CA THR A 5 -18.78 10.96 11.81
C THR A 5 -17.43 11.37 11.25
N ASP A 6 -17.19 11.03 9.98
CA ASP A 6 -16.01 11.44 9.21
C ASP A 6 -14.68 11.04 9.89
N VAL A 7 -14.70 9.91 10.61
CA VAL A 7 -13.54 9.38 11.32
C VAL A 7 -12.60 8.69 10.33
N ILE A 8 -11.31 8.95 10.47
CA ILE A 8 -10.26 8.31 9.66
C ILE A 8 -9.92 6.94 10.22
N CYS A 9 -9.89 5.92 9.37
CA CYS A 9 -9.57 4.54 9.69
C CYS A 9 -8.04 4.35 9.85
N PRO A 10 -7.52 3.98 11.04
CA PRO A 10 -6.10 3.86 11.30
C PRO A 10 -5.55 2.46 11.00
N PHE A 11 -5.90 1.88 9.84
CA PHE A 11 -5.51 0.52 9.47
C PHE A 11 -4.60 0.45 8.22
N CYS A 12 -5.17 0.54 7.02
CA CYS A 12 -4.43 0.39 5.76
C CYS A 12 -4.31 1.72 5.00
N GLY A 13 -3.44 1.76 3.99
CA GLY A 13 -3.16 2.94 3.16
C GLY A 13 -4.32 3.42 2.28
N THR A 14 -5.49 2.75 2.30
CA THR A 14 -6.72 3.31 1.72
C THR A 14 -7.25 4.49 2.53
N LEU A 15 -6.90 4.57 3.82
CA LEU A 15 -7.16 5.69 4.71
C LEU A 15 -8.62 6.18 4.65
N CYS A 16 -9.58 5.27 4.87
CA CYS A 16 -10.98 5.60 4.79
C CYS A 16 -11.37 6.66 5.82
N ASP A 17 -11.91 7.80 5.37
CA ASP A 17 -12.31 9.00 6.11
C ASP A 17 -13.82 9.17 6.33
N ASP A 18 -14.61 8.11 6.09
CA ASP A 18 -16.08 8.12 6.16
C ASP A 18 -16.61 7.14 7.22
N ILE A 19 -15.81 6.87 8.25
CA ILE A 19 -16.18 5.95 9.32
C ILE A 19 -17.06 6.69 10.32
N GLU A 20 -18.16 6.06 10.71
CA GLU A 20 -19.01 6.53 11.80
C GLU A 20 -18.77 5.64 13.02
N VAL A 21 -18.31 6.23 14.12
CA VAL A 21 -17.92 5.53 15.35
C VAL A 21 -18.91 5.86 16.45
N HIS A 22 -19.55 4.84 17.00
CA HIS A 22 -20.50 4.97 18.10
C HIS A 22 -19.79 4.70 19.42
N VAL A 23 -19.90 5.64 20.36
CA VAL A 23 -19.24 5.58 21.66
C VAL A 23 -20.27 5.63 22.77
N GLU A 24 -20.13 4.75 23.75
CA GLU A 24 -20.96 4.74 24.95
C GLU A 24 -20.09 4.46 26.18
N ASN A 25 -20.22 5.28 27.23
CA ASN A 25 -19.43 5.16 28.46
C ASN A 25 -17.91 5.06 28.21
N GLY A 26 -17.41 5.86 27.25
CA GLY A 26 -15.99 5.87 26.87
C GLY A 26 -15.51 4.63 26.11
N ARG A 27 -16.42 3.78 25.61
CA ARG A 27 -16.09 2.55 24.87
C ARG A 27 -16.65 2.62 23.46
N VAL A 28 -15.88 2.12 22.50
CA VAL A 28 -16.33 2.03 21.10
C VAL A 28 -17.30 0.86 20.96
N MET A 29 -18.56 1.14 20.66
CA MET A 29 -19.60 0.13 20.54
C MET A 29 -19.69 -0.41 19.12
N GLU A 30 -19.51 0.45 18.12
CA GLU A 30 -19.62 0.11 16.71
C GLU A 30 -18.77 1.06 15.85
N ALA A 31 -18.30 0.57 14.69
CA ALA A 31 -17.68 1.37 13.65
C ALA A 31 -18.34 1.04 12.30
N LEU A 32 -19.31 1.87 11.90
CA LEU A 32 -20.02 1.74 10.62
C LEU A 32 -19.12 2.17 9.46
N ASN A 33 -19.43 1.68 8.26
CA ASN A 33 -18.63 1.82 7.03
C ASN A 33 -17.21 1.22 7.09
N ALA A 34 -16.71 0.79 8.25
CA ALA A 34 -15.42 0.12 8.35
C ALA A 34 -15.49 -1.30 7.74
N CYS A 35 -14.46 -1.71 6.99
CA CYS A 35 -14.33 -3.12 6.62
C CYS A 35 -14.01 -3.97 7.86
N LYS A 36 -14.02 -5.30 7.70
CA LYS A 36 -13.69 -6.25 8.78
C LYS A 36 -12.39 -5.91 9.52
N LEU A 37 -11.36 -5.45 8.81
CA LEU A 37 -10.06 -5.09 9.40
C LEU A 37 -10.12 -3.76 10.17
N GLY A 38 -10.78 -2.75 9.60
CA GLY A 38 -11.01 -1.46 10.27
C GLY A 38 -11.85 -1.61 11.53
N ASN A 39 -12.97 -2.34 11.43
CA ASN A 39 -13.84 -2.61 12.57
C ASN A 39 -13.09 -3.37 13.68
N ALA A 40 -12.29 -4.38 13.33
CA ALA A 40 -11.45 -5.09 14.30
C ALA A 40 -10.44 -4.17 15.01
N LYS A 41 -9.88 -3.16 14.30
CA LYS A 41 -8.98 -2.16 14.89
C LYS A 41 -9.71 -1.24 15.88
N PHE A 42 -10.87 -0.71 15.53
CA PHE A 42 -11.69 0.10 16.45
C PHE A 42 -12.10 -0.70 17.69
N MET A 43 -12.63 -1.90 17.50
CA MET A 43 -13.02 -2.78 18.60
C MET A 43 -11.85 -3.25 19.47
N SER A 44 -10.61 -3.20 18.97
CA SER A 44 -9.42 -3.55 19.76
C SER A 44 -9.18 -2.62 20.95
N MET A 45 -9.71 -1.40 20.92
CA MET A 45 -9.65 -0.43 22.03
C MET A 45 -10.32 -0.96 23.30
N ASN A 46 -11.31 -1.84 23.14
CA ASN A 46 -12.12 -2.40 24.22
C ASN A 46 -11.53 -3.65 24.88
N LYS A 47 -10.43 -4.19 24.34
CA LYS A 47 -9.86 -5.48 24.79
C LYS A 47 -9.24 -5.35 26.19
N LYS A 48 -9.47 -6.37 27.02
CA LYS A 48 -8.97 -6.43 28.40
C LYS A 48 -7.45 -6.55 28.50
N ASN A 49 -6.79 -7.13 27.49
CA ASN A 49 -5.34 -7.32 27.45
C ASN A 49 -4.59 -6.11 26.86
N ARG A 50 -5.20 -4.92 26.85
CA ARG A 50 -4.50 -3.70 26.46
C ARG A 50 -3.61 -3.25 27.62
N HIS A 51 -2.33 -3.09 27.35
CA HIS A 51 -1.39 -2.56 28.34
C HIS A 51 -1.76 -1.12 28.69
N ILE A 52 -1.95 -0.86 29.99
CA ILE A 52 -2.29 0.46 30.55
C ILE A 52 -1.20 0.99 31.49
N VAL A 53 -0.18 0.18 31.77
CA VAL A 53 0.99 0.53 32.58
C VAL A 53 2.26 0.12 31.84
N PRO A 54 3.34 0.92 31.93
CA PRO A 54 4.66 0.51 31.47
C PRO A 54 5.16 -0.73 32.21
N MET A 55 6.02 -1.52 31.55
CA MET A 55 6.61 -2.71 32.13
C MET A 55 8.09 -2.81 31.77
N VAL A 56 8.88 -3.36 32.69
CA VAL A 56 10.31 -3.63 32.55
C VAL A 56 10.55 -5.13 32.60
N ARG A 57 11.36 -5.64 31.66
CA ARG A 57 11.83 -7.03 31.72
C ARG A 57 13.00 -7.17 32.71
N GLY A 58 12.84 -8.03 33.70
CA GLY A 58 13.88 -8.58 34.57
C GLY A 58 14.08 -10.08 34.35
N GLU A 59 14.79 -10.75 35.26
CA GLU A 59 15.10 -12.19 35.18
C GLU A 59 13.83 -13.06 35.26
N ASP A 60 12.88 -12.70 36.13
CA ASP A 60 11.64 -13.44 36.36
C ASP A 60 10.46 -13.02 35.45
N GLY A 61 10.72 -12.22 34.41
CA GLY A 61 9.70 -11.75 33.47
C GLY A 61 9.48 -10.24 33.51
N PHE A 62 8.25 -9.79 33.29
CA PHE A 62 7.90 -8.36 33.25
C PHE A 62 7.35 -7.88 34.59
N THR A 63 7.82 -6.73 35.05
CA THR A 63 7.31 -6.03 36.24
C THR A 63 6.77 -4.65 35.84
N GLU A 64 5.69 -4.22 36.47
CA GLU A 64 5.09 -2.90 36.23
C GLU A 64 6.00 -1.78 36.77
N THR A 65 5.98 -0.61 36.13
CA THR A 65 6.75 0.57 36.53
C THR A 65 6.03 1.87 36.15
N THR A 66 6.58 3.03 36.54
CA THR A 66 6.05 4.35 36.19
C THR A 66 6.46 4.76 34.77
N ILE A 67 5.78 5.76 34.20
CA ILE A 67 6.18 6.29 32.87
C ILE A 67 7.55 6.96 32.99
N GLU A 68 7.78 7.70 34.07
CA GLU A 68 9.02 8.42 34.35
C GLU A 68 10.21 7.46 34.44
N ASP A 69 10.08 6.37 35.20
CA ASP A 69 11.14 5.36 35.33
C ASP A 69 11.41 4.63 34.01
N ALA A 70 10.35 4.30 33.27
CA ALA A 70 10.48 3.63 31.97
C ALA A 70 11.18 4.52 30.94
N VAL A 71 10.80 5.80 30.86
CA VAL A 71 11.39 6.78 29.94
C VAL A 71 12.86 7.03 30.29
N GLU A 72 13.19 7.27 31.56
CA GLU A 72 14.57 7.48 32.01
C GLU A 72 15.47 6.29 31.65
N ARG A 73 14.96 5.06 31.84
CA ARG A 73 15.70 3.85 31.49
C ARG A 73 15.96 3.76 29.98
N VAL A 74 14.95 4.01 29.15
CA VAL A 74 15.10 3.99 27.69
C VAL A 74 16.03 5.10 27.23
N ALA A 75 15.96 6.30 27.80
CA ALA A 75 16.85 7.42 27.48
C ALA A 75 18.32 7.04 27.71
N ARG A 76 18.66 6.47 28.88
CA ARG A 76 20.03 5.97 29.14
C ARG A 76 20.46 4.90 28.14
N MET A 77 19.58 3.94 27.83
CA MET A 77 19.87 2.91 26.83
C MET A 77 20.18 3.49 25.45
N LEU A 78 19.49 4.57 25.05
CA LEU A 78 19.74 5.24 23.77
C LEU A 78 21.06 6.03 23.79
N VAL A 79 21.34 6.76 24.87
CA VAL A 79 22.60 7.52 25.04
C VAL A 79 23.82 6.61 25.08
N ASP A 80 23.73 5.47 25.76
CA ASP A 80 24.84 4.51 25.88
C ASP A 80 25.04 3.68 24.60
N ALA A 81 24.04 3.65 23.70
CA ALA A 81 24.10 2.86 22.48
C ALA A 81 25.07 3.47 21.45
N LYS A 82 25.95 2.65 20.89
CA LYS A 82 26.88 3.09 19.82
C LYS A 82 26.23 3.27 18.46
N LYS A 83 25.08 2.63 18.23
CA LYS A 83 24.34 2.64 16.96
C LYS A 83 22.88 2.25 17.20
N PRO A 84 22.09 3.10 17.88
CA PRO A 84 20.69 2.79 18.16
C PRO A 84 19.87 2.73 16.86
N LEU A 85 18.89 1.83 16.82
CA LEU A 85 17.91 1.71 15.72
C LEU A 85 16.52 2.08 16.25
N LEU A 86 15.91 3.07 15.60
CA LEU A 86 14.59 3.59 15.88
C LEU A 86 13.65 3.15 14.73
N TYR A 87 12.93 2.04 14.93
CA TYR A 87 12.18 1.37 13.86
C TYR A 87 10.66 1.32 14.09
N GLY A 88 9.88 1.54 13.04
CA GLY A 88 8.44 1.28 13.00
C GLY A 88 7.63 2.39 12.36
N TRP A 89 7.14 3.33 13.17
CA TRP A 89 6.55 4.64 12.83
C TRP A 89 5.28 4.68 11.97
N ALA A 90 4.99 3.67 11.16
CA ALA A 90 3.92 3.71 10.16
C ALA A 90 2.49 3.61 10.72
N THR A 91 2.34 3.42 12.03
CA THR A 91 1.05 3.33 12.73
C THR A 91 0.89 4.36 13.84
N THR A 92 1.56 5.51 13.71
CA THR A 92 1.36 6.72 14.51
C THR A 92 1.27 7.93 13.57
N GLU A 93 0.81 9.08 14.07
CA GLU A 93 0.67 10.35 13.38
C GLU A 93 2.01 11.06 13.10
N CYS A 94 1.99 12.01 12.16
CA CYS A 94 3.20 12.69 11.68
C CYS A 94 3.91 13.54 12.74
N GLU A 95 3.18 14.07 13.73
CA GLU A 95 3.78 14.84 14.83
C GLU A 95 4.72 13.96 15.66
N ALA A 96 4.27 12.75 16.04
CA ALA A 96 5.13 11.78 16.74
C ALA A 96 6.30 11.31 15.88
N GLN A 97 6.11 11.21 14.56
CA GLN A 97 7.18 10.85 13.61
C GLN A 97 8.26 11.94 13.55
N SER A 98 7.88 13.22 13.53
CA SER A 98 8.81 14.36 13.55
C SER A 98 9.66 14.38 14.82
N VAL A 99 9.04 14.19 15.99
CA VAL A 99 9.77 14.05 17.27
C VAL A 99 10.68 12.83 17.27
N GLY A 100 10.25 11.71 16.67
CA GLY A 100 11.08 10.52 16.52
C GLY A 100 12.33 10.73 15.66
N ILE A 101 12.22 11.55 14.61
CA ILE A 101 13.34 11.93 13.73
C ILE A 101 14.33 12.82 14.51
N GLU A 102 13.84 13.85 15.20
CA GLU A 102 14.68 14.71 16.05
C GLU A 102 15.41 13.88 17.13
N LEU A 103 14.71 12.94 17.76
CA LEU A 103 15.31 12.02 18.72
C LEU A 103 16.41 11.16 18.07
N ALA A 104 16.20 10.66 16.85
CA ALA A 104 17.20 9.85 16.16
C ALA A 104 18.47 10.66 15.85
N GLU A 105 18.33 11.94 15.48
CA GLU A 105 19.45 12.86 15.28
C GLU A 105 20.21 13.09 16.59
N GLU A 106 19.50 13.42 17.68
CA GLU A 106 20.09 13.71 19.00
C GLU A 106 20.94 12.54 19.52
N VAL A 107 20.48 11.30 19.33
CA VAL A 107 21.19 10.10 19.80
C VAL A 107 22.15 9.50 18.76
N GLY A 108 22.33 10.13 17.60
CA GLY A 108 23.16 9.61 16.51
C GLY A 108 22.71 8.24 15.99
N GLY A 109 21.40 8.00 15.98
CA GLY A 109 20.75 6.74 15.63
C GLY A 109 20.42 6.59 14.15
N VAL A 110 20.08 5.36 13.78
CA VAL A 110 19.43 5.06 12.50
C VAL A 110 17.93 5.04 12.72
N ILE A 111 17.18 5.80 11.92
CA ILE A 111 15.72 5.74 11.90
C ILE A 111 15.23 5.08 10.61
N ASP A 112 14.28 4.15 10.72
CA ASP A 112 13.67 3.46 9.57
C ASP A 112 12.23 3.06 9.88
N SER A 113 11.41 2.82 8.86
CA SER A 113 10.03 2.36 9.03
C SER A 113 9.79 1.01 8.36
N CYS A 114 8.58 0.50 8.52
CA CYS A 114 8.15 -0.71 7.80
C CYS A 114 8.19 -0.56 6.26
N ALA A 115 8.51 0.62 5.70
CA ALA A 115 8.78 0.75 4.28
C ALA A 115 9.89 -0.22 3.83
N SER A 116 10.97 -0.41 4.60
CA SER A 116 12.08 -1.30 4.24
C SER A 116 11.67 -2.77 4.04
N VAL A 117 10.55 -3.19 4.63
CA VAL A 117 9.94 -4.52 4.47
C VAL A 117 8.61 -4.50 3.70
N CYS A 118 8.30 -3.40 2.99
CA CYS A 118 7.05 -3.22 2.25
C CYS A 118 7.28 -2.60 0.86
N HIS A 119 7.23 -1.27 0.75
CA HIS A 119 7.39 -0.53 -0.51
C HIS A 119 8.73 0.20 -0.64
N GLY A 120 9.72 -0.13 0.21
CA GLY A 120 11.09 0.36 0.11
C GLY A 120 11.71 0.09 -1.27
N PRO A 121 11.53 -1.11 -1.86
CA PRO A 121 11.92 -1.35 -3.25
C PRO A 121 11.25 -0.40 -4.26
N SER A 122 10.02 0.04 -3.99
CA SER A 122 9.33 1.03 -4.83
C SER A 122 9.96 2.42 -4.70
N VAL A 123 10.41 2.81 -3.50
CA VAL A 123 11.13 4.08 -3.29
C VAL A 123 12.42 4.10 -4.11
N LEU A 124 13.20 3.02 -4.07
CA LEU A 124 14.43 2.90 -4.87
C LEU A 124 14.16 3.02 -6.37
N ALA A 125 13.12 2.35 -6.87
CA ALA A 125 12.74 2.45 -8.28
C ALA A 125 12.29 3.85 -8.68
N ILE A 126 11.52 4.52 -7.83
CA ILE A 126 11.05 5.90 -8.05
C ILE A 126 12.23 6.87 -8.13
N GLN A 127 13.26 6.68 -7.29
CA GLN A 127 14.49 7.47 -7.34
C GLN A 127 15.25 7.29 -8.66
N ASP A 128 15.24 6.07 -9.23
CA ASP A 128 15.93 5.77 -10.50
C ASP A 128 15.16 6.28 -11.73
N VAL A 129 13.84 6.07 -11.81
CA VAL A 129 13.06 6.25 -13.06
C VAL A 129 11.82 7.14 -12.95
N GLY A 130 11.57 7.75 -11.79
CA GLY A 130 10.47 8.68 -11.57
C GLY A 130 9.15 8.04 -11.10
N PHE A 131 8.09 8.84 -11.00
CA PHE A 131 6.82 8.40 -10.40
C PHE A 131 5.57 9.01 -11.08
N PRO A 132 5.07 8.42 -12.18
CA PRO A 132 3.86 8.87 -12.87
C PRO A 132 2.59 8.43 -12.12
N SER A 133 2.24 9.15 -11.05
CA SER A 133 1.11 8.86 -10.16
C SER A 133 0.01 9.93 -10.23
N VAL A 134 -1.16 9.61 -9.66
CA VAL A 134 -2.33 10.49 -9.52
C VAL A 134 -3.02 10.25 -8.18
N THR A 135 -3.99 11.10 -7.82
CA THR A 135 -4.83 10.87 -6.64
C THR A 135 -5.94 9.86 -6.93
N LEU A 136 -6.48 9.24 -5.87
CA LEU A 136 -7.62 8.31 -5.98
C LEU A 136 -8.91 8.98 -6.50
N GLY A 137 -8.99 10.31 -6.44
CA GLY A 137 -10.07 11.07 -7.07
C GLY A 137 -10.03 10.99 -8.60
N GLU A 138 -8.83 11.01 -9.19
CA GLU A 138 -8.67 10.86 -10.65
C GLU A 138 -9.02 9.44 -11.10
N VAL A 139 -8.61 8.42 -10.33
CA VAL A 139 -8.99 7.02 -10.56
C VAL A 139 -10.53 6.89 -10.56
N LYS A 140 -11.18 7.37 -9.51
CA LYS A 140 -12.64 7.30 -9.37
C LYS A 140 -13.33 7.97 -10.54
N ASN A 141 -12.85 9.12 -11.00
CA ASN A 141 -13.57 9.89 -12.00
C ASN A 141 -13.25 9.51 -13.45
N ARG A 142 -12.08 8.94 -13.74
CA ARG A 142 -11.58 8.76 -15.11
C ARG A 142 -11.16 7.36 -15.50
N ALA A 143 -10.73 6.51 -14.57
CA ALA A 143 -10.15 5.22 -14.95
C ALA A 143 -11.18 4.30 -15.62
N ASP A 144 -10.92 3.84 -16.84
CA ASP A 144 -11.65 2.75 -17.52
C ASP A 144 -10.86 1.43 -17.55
N LEU A 145 -9.59 1.45 -17.17
CA LEU A 145 -8.78 0.26 -17.00
C LEU A 145 -8.06 0.29 -15.65
N ASP A 146 -8.36 -0.68 -14.79
CA ASP A 146 -7.69 -0.92 -13.53
C ASP A 146 -6.88 -2.22 -13.60
N ILE A 147 -5.57 -2.15 -13.36
CA ILE A 147 -4.67 -3.29 -13.28
C ILE A 147 -4.24 -3.48 -11.83
N TYR A 148 -4.49 -4.66 -11.27
CA TYR A 148 -3.94 -5.08 -9.97
C TYR A 148 -2.83 -6.09 -10.20
N TRP A 149 -1.58 -5.65 -10.01
CA TRP A 149 -0.40 -6.50 -10.20
C TRP A 149 0.22 -6.85 -8.84
N GLY A 150 0.28 -8.15 -8.52
CA GLY A 150 0.85 -8.63 -7.26
C GLY A 150 0.20 -8.02 -6.02
N SER A 151 -1.10 -7.73 -6.10
CA SER A 151 -1.88 -7.14 -5.03
C SER A 151 -3.27 -7.79 -4.94
N ASN A 152 -3.74 -7.98 -3.70
CA ASN A 152 -5.05 -8.56 -3.41
C ASN A 152 -5.86 -7.57 -2.54
N PRO A 153 -6.37 -6.46 -3.10
CA PRO A 153 -7.12 -5.45 -2.37
C PRO A 153 -8.31 -6.01 -1.60
N MET A 154 -9.00 -7.06 -2.09
CA MET A 154 -10.11 -7.70 -1.36
C MET A 154 -9.73 -8.13 0.07
N HIS A 155 -8.47 -8.52 0.30
CA HIS A 155 -7.97 -8.93 1.61
C HIS A 155 -7.11 -7.86 2.30
N ALA A 156 -6.33 -7.09 1.55
CA ALA A 156 -5.36 -6.14 2.11
C ALA A 156 -5.90 -4.71 2.23
N HIS A 157 -6.77 -4.29 1.30
CA HIS A 157 -7.33 -2.93 1.20
C HIS A 157 -8.82 -3.00 0.85
N PRO A 158 -9.68 -3.58 1.72
CA PRO A 158 -10.97 -4.15 1.28
C PRO A 158 -11.97 -3.14 0.70
N ARG A 159 -11.83 -1.85 1.05
CA ARG A 159 -12.68 -0.77 0.53
C ARG A 159 -12.09 -0.02 -0.66
N HIS A 160 -10.88 -0.36 -1.11
CA HIS A 160 -10.24 0.31 -2.24
C HIS A 160 -11.12 0.25 -3.50
N MET A 161 -11.56 -0.95 -3.87
CA MET A 161 -12.36 -1.17 -5.09
C MET A 161 -13.74 -0.54 -5.02
N SER A 162 -14.36 -0.50 -3.83
CA SER A 162 -15.69 0.09 -3.65
C SER A 162 -15.67 1.61 -3.54
N ARG A 163 -14.57 2.20 -3.05
CA ARG A 163 -14.46 3.65 -2.88
C ARG A 163 -13.85 4.37 -4.08
N TYR A 164 -12.87 3.77 -4.76
CA TYR A 164 -11.99 4.54 -5.65
C TYR A 164 -11.78 3.98 -7.05
N SER A 165 -11.94 2.69 -7.29
CA SER A 165 -11.66 2.09 -8.61
C SER A 165 -12.89 1.41 -9.22
N ARG A 166 -13.04 0.09 -9.05
CA ARG A 166 -13.96 -0.75 -9.81
C ARG A 166 -15.43 -0.34 -9.71
N TYR A 167 -15.99 -0.19 -8.51
CA TYR A 167 -17.44 -0.03 -8.33
C TYR A 167 -18.00 1.40 -8.32
N PRO A 168 -17.30 2.44 -7.84
CA PRO A 168 -17.91 3.77 -7.71
C PRO A 168 -18.23 4.37 -9.07
N ARG A 169 -19.34 5.11 -9.12
CA ARG A 169 -19.67 6.01 -10.23
C ARG A 169 -18.82 7.26 -10.12
N GLY A 170 -18.15 7.61 -11.20
CA GLY A 170 -17.30 8.78 -11.32
C GLY A 170 -17.84 9.78 -12.33
N TYR A 171 -17.24 10.96 -12.39
CA TYR A 171 -17.67 12.03 -13.31
C TYR A 171 -17.67 11.59 -14.78
N PHE A 172 -16.65 10.87 -15.26
CA PHE A 172 -16.58 10.32 -16.62
C PHE A 172 -16.83 8.80 -16.66
N ARG A 173 -17.27 8.23 -15.54
CA ARG A 173 -17.52 6.80 -15.33
C ARG A 173 -18.86 6.61 -14.63
N GLU A 174 -19.89 7.20 -15.22
CA GLU A 174 -21.23 7.32 -14.63
C GLU A 174 -21.91 5.97 -14.41
N ARG A 175 -21.55 4.95 -15.19
CA ARG A 175 -22.06 3.58 -15.04
C ARG A 175 -21.25 2.78 -14.01
N GLY A 176 -20.18 3.34 -13.44
CA GLY A 176 -19.39 2.68 -12.40
C GLY A 176 -18.70 1.43 -12.94
N GLN A 177 -19.06 0.25 -12.41
CA GLN A 177 -18.45 -1.02 -12.80
C GLN A 177 -18.48 -1.27 -14.31
N GLN A 178 -19.59 -0.97 -14.98
CA GLN A 178 -19.78 -1.23 -16.41
C GLN A 178 -18.88 -0.37 -17.33
N ASP A 179 -18.31 0.72 -16.80
CA ASP A 179 -17.38 1.59 -17.55
C ASP A 179 -15.91 1.18 -17.37
N ARG A 180 -15.64 0.10 -16.64
CA ARG A 180 -14.29 -0.28 -16.23
C ARG A 180 -13.97 -1.71 -16.64
N THR A 181 -12.72 -1.93 -17.01
CA THR A 181 -12.12 -3.24 -17.20
C THR A 181 -11.09 -3.46 -16.10
N VAL A 182 -11.11 -4.65 -15.49
CA VAL A 182 -10.16 -5.04 -14.45
C VAL A 182 -9.26 -6.16 -14.96
N ILE A 183 -7.95 -5.91 -14.94
CA ILE A 183 -6.93 -6.93 -15.16
C ILE A 183 -6.28 -7.26 -13.83
N VAL A 184 -6.16 -8.54 -13.50
CA VAL A 184 -5.36 -9.00 -12.36
C VAL A 184 -4.18 -9.80 -12.87
N ILE A 185 -2.98 -9.46 -12.39
CA ILE A 185 -1.74 -10.17 -12.64
C ILE A 185 -1.23 -10.67 -11.30
N ASP A 186 -1.34 -11.96 -11.04
CA ASP A 186 -0.95 -12.56 -9.76
C ASP A 186 -0.62 -14.05 -9.98
N VAL A 187 0.31 -14.57 -9.18
CA VAL A 187 0.69 -16.00 -9.21
C VAL A 187 -0.43 -16.92 -8.72
N ARG A 188 -1.40 -16.37 -7.96
CA ARG A 188 -2.58 -17.07 -7.45
C ARG A 188 -3.87 -16.47 -7.98
N ARG A 189 -4.87 -17.32 -8.17
CA ARG A 189 -6.24 -16.87 -8.40
C ARG A 189 -6.88 -16.44 -7.08
N THR A 190 -6.60 -15.21 -6.66
CA THR A 190 -7.13 -14.57 -5.44
C THR A 190 -8.60 -14.18 -5.59
N ASP A 191 -9.26 -13.78 -4.50
CA ASP A 191 -10.62 -13.22 -4.56
C ASP A 191 -10.69 -11.96 -5.45
N THR A 192 -9.62 -11.16 -5.51
CA THR A 192 -9.52 -10.04 -6.46
C THR A 192 -9.48 -10.56 -7.91
N ALA A 193 -8.72 -11.62 -8.18
CA ALA A 193 -8.72 -12.28 -9.50
C ALA A 193 -10.08 -12.89 -9.86
N GLY A 194 -10.87 -13.32 -8.86
CA GLY A 194 -12.21 -13.88 -9.04
C GLY A 194 -13.22 -12.89 -9.63
N ILE A 195 -12.99 -11.58 -9.48
CA ILE A 195 -13.86 -10.52 -10.01
C ILE A 195 -13.25 -9.75 -11.19
N ALA A 196 -12.09 -10.19 -11.68
CA ALA A 196 -11.38 -9.57 -12.79
C ALA A 196 -12.02 -9.94 -14.14
N ASP A 197 -12.00 -9.01 -15.09
CA ASP A 197 -12.43 -9.26 -16.47
C ASP A 197 -11.35 -10.05 -17.24
N LYS A 198 -10.07 -9.86 -16.89
CA LYS A 198 -8.95 -10.69 -17.36
C LYS A 198 -8.01 -11.04 -16.21
N PHE A 199 -7.63 -12.31 -16.12
CA PHE A 199 -6.63 -12.80 -15.18
C PHE A 199 -5.42 -13.34 -15.95
N LEU A 200 -4.24 -12.85 -15.58
CA LEU A 200 -2.96 -13.25 -16.13
C LEU A 200 -2.16 -13.91 -15.00
N GLN A 201 -2.08 -15.24 -15.03
CA GLN A 201 -1.38 -16.00 -14.01
C GLN A 201 0.11 -16.07 -14.32
N VAL A 202 0.86 -15.09 -13.80
CA VAL A 202 2.31 -15.02 -13.95
C VAL A 202 2.99 -16.14 -13.14
N SER A 203 4.05 -16.73 -13.69
CA SER A 203 4.90 -17.68 -12.97
C SER A 203 5.59 -17.00 -11.77
N PRO A 204 5.72 -17.68 -10.61
CA PRO A 204 6.39 -17.10 -9.45
C PRO A 204 7.81 -16.66 -9.73
N GLY A 205 8.06 -15.35 -9.61
CA GLY A 205 9.40 -14.76 -9.80
C GLY A 205 9.65 -14.18 -11.20
N ASP A 206 8.73 -14.36 -12.15
CA ASP A 206 8.90 -13.97 -13.55
C ASP A 206 8.19 -12.63 -13.89
N ASP A 207 7.86 -11.81 -12.88
CA ASP A 207 7.21 -10.52 -13.07
C ASP A 207 8.05 -9.58 -13.95
N TYR A 208 9.38 -9.60 -13.78
CA TYR A 208 10.29 -8.76 -14.55
C TYR A 208 10.23 -9.09 -16.05
N GLU A 209 10.26 -10.39 -16.38
CA GLU A 209 10.18 -10.94 -17.73
C GLU A 209 8.84 -10.59 -18.37
N LEU A 210 7.73 -10.70 -17.61
CA LEU A 210 6.41 -10.32 -18.10
C LEU A 210 6.31 -8.82 -18.42
N VAL A 211 6.81 -7.95 -17.54
CA VAL A 211 6.86 -6.51 -17.82
C VAL A 211 7.74 -6.23 -19.06
N ASN A 212 8.89 -6.90 -19.17
CA ASN A 212 9.77 -6.76 -20.32
C ASN A 212 9.10 -7.21 -21.63
N ALA A 213 8.29 -8.28 -21.59
CA ALA A 213 7.51 -8.74 -22.74
C ALA A 213 6.48 -7.71 -23.19
N PHE A 214 5.74 -7.10 -22.25
CA PHE A 214 4.83 -5.99 -22.57
C PHE A 214 5.56 -4.84 -23.24
N ARG A 215 6.70 -4.40 -22.69
CA ARG A 215 7.48 -3.30 -23.25
C ARG A 215 8.09 -3.65 -24.61
N THR A 216 8.53 -4.88 -24.82
CA THR A 216 9.07 -5.36 -26.10
C THR A 216 8.01 -5.27 -27.19
N LEU A 217 6.81 -5.82 -26.94
CA LEU A 217 5.68 -5.73 -27.86
C LEU A 217 5.23 -4.28 -28.10
N LEU A 218 5.18 -3.46 -27.04
CA LEU A 218 4.77 -2.07 -27.14
C LEU A 218 5.70 -1.26 -28.06
N ASN A 219 6.99 -1.57 -28.05
CA ASN A 219 7.99 -0.93 -28.90
C ASN A 219 8.19 -1.61 -30.26
N GLY A 220 7.28 -2.51 -30.68
CA GLY A 220 7.30 -3.15 -32.00
C GLY A 220 8.28 -4.32 -32.13
N GLY A 221 8.88 -4.77 -31.03
CA GLY A 221 9.67 -6.00 -30.99
C GLY A 221 8.78 -7.25 -30.95
N ASP A 222 9.41 -8.42 -31.06
CA ASP A 222 8.72 -9.70 -30.94
C ASP A 222 9.10 -10.43 -29.64
N ILE A 223 8.19 -11.27 -29.15
CA ILE A 223 8.40 -12.08 -27.95
C ILE A 223 8.20 -13.58 -28.26
N PRO A 224 8.78 -14.48 -27.44
CA PRO A 224 8.51 -15.92 -27.53
C PRO A 224 7.02 -16.26 -27.41
N ASP A 225 6.63 -17.47 -27.81
CA ASP A 225 5.23 -17.93 -27.76
C ASP A 225 4.63 -17.95 -26.34
N GLU A 226 5.48 -18.05 -25.33
CA GLU A 226 5.14 -17.97 -23.91
C GLU A 226 6.22 -17.20 -23.15
N VAL A 227 5.82 -16.30 -22.25
CA VAL A 227 6.71 -15.61 -21.31
C VAL A 227 6.06 -15.62 -19.93
N ALA A 228 6.83 -15.97 -18.90
CA ALA A 228 6.36 -16.00 -17.52
C ALA A 228 5.11 -16.86 -17.30
N GLY A 229 4.98 -17.97 -18.04
CA GLY A 229 3.82 -18.86 -18.00
C GLY A 229 2.57 -18.34 -18.75
N ILE A 230 2.70 -17.24 -19.51
CA ILE A 230 1.59 -16.61 -20.22
C ILE A 230 1.84 -16.64 -21.72
N ALA A 231 0.86 -17.16 -22.46
CA ALA A 231 0.91 -17.19 -23.92
C ALA A 231 0.99 -15.78 -24.51
N LYS A 232 1.80 -15.61 -25.55
CA LYS A 232 1.99 -14.36 -26.32
C LYS A 232 0.68 -13.69 -26.71
N LYS A 233 -0.32 -14.48 -27.13
CA LYS A 233 -1.66 -13.98 -27.50
C LYS A 233 -2.36 -13.26 -26.34
N ASP A 234 -2.17 -13.73 -25.11
CA ASP A 234 -2.80 -13.20 -23.91
C ASP A 234 -2.08 -11.94 -23.41
N ILE A 235 -0.75 -11.92 -23.53
CA ILE A 235 0.08 -10.72 -23.32
C ILE A 235 -0.33 -9.64 -24.34
N ALA A 236 -0.37 -9.98 -25.63
CA ALA A 236 -0.78 -9.03 -26.68
C ALA A 236 -2.22 -8.52 -26.48
N SER A 237 -3.15 -9.40 -26.11
CA SER A 237 -4.53 -9.01 -25.79
C SER A 237 -4.61 -8.05 -24.61
N ALA A 238 -3.85 -8.27 -23.53
CA ALA A 238 -3.80 -7.34 -22.40
C ALA A 238 -3.12 -6.02 -22.78
N LEU A 239 -2.07 -6.05 -23.61
CA LEU A 239 -1.39 -4.85 -24.08
C LEU A 239 -2.31 -3.97 -24.94
N GLU A 240 -3.16 -4.56 -25.79
CA GLU A 240 -4.11 -3.76 -26.57
C GLU A 240 -5.16 -3.10 -25.69
N LEU A 241 -5.61 -3.74 -24.60
CA LEU A 241 -6.45 -3.07 -23.60
C LEU A 241 -5.71 -1.89 -22.95
N MET A 242 -4.43 -2.08 -22.61
CA MET A 242 -3.60 -1.00 -22.05
C MET A 242 -3.46 0.18 -23.02
N LYS A 243 -3.27 -0.07 -24.32
CA LYS A 243 -3.11 0.98 -25.34
C LYS A 243 -4.40 1.71 -25.70
N THR A 244 -5.54 1.02 -25.64
CA THR A 244 -6.83 1.53 -26.14
C THR A 244 -7.75 2.09 -25.06
N CYS A 245 -7.42 1.91 -23.77
CA CYS A 245 -8.12 2.59 -22.68
C CYS A 245 -7.99 4.12 -22.80
N GLN A 246 -8.87 4.86 -22.13
CA GLN A 246 -8.81 6.33 -22.06
C GLN A 246 -7.95 6.82 -20.89
N PHE A 247 -7.97 6.08 -19.78
CA PHE A 247 -7.23 6.38 -18.56
C PHE A 247 -6.93 5.07 -17.82
N GLY A 248 -5.68 4.61 -17.93
CA GLY A 248 -5.21 3.37 -17.31
C GLY A 248 -4.55 3.58 -15.96
N MET A 249 -4.83 2.67 -15.02
CA MET A 249 -4.26 2.66 -13.69
C MET A 249 -3.60 1.31 -13.37
N LEU A 250 -2.34 1.34 -12.95
CA LEU A 250 -1.62 0.18 -12.44
C LEU A 250 -1.44 0.30 -10.92
N PHE A 251 -2.21 -0.49 -10.19
CA PHE A 251 -2.05 -0.71 -8.75
C PHE A 251 -1.13 -1.90 -8.52
N PHE A 252 -0.04 -1.71 -7.77
CA PHE A 252 0.90 -2.80 -7.49
C PHE A 252 1.19 -2.96 -6.01
N GLY A 253 1.43 -4.20 -5.60
CA GLY A 253 1.65 -4.55 -4.20
C GLY A 253 2.94 -5.30 -3.95
N VAL A 254 2.97 -6.01 -2.81
CA VAL A 254 4.13 -6.76 -2.36
C VAL A 254 4.50 -7.94 -3.26
N GLY A 255 3.60 -8.38 -4.14
CA GLY A 255 3.91 -9.39 -5.15
C GLY A 255 5.03 -8.97 -6.11
N LEU A 256 5.23 -7.66 -6.34
CA LEU A 256 6.38 -7.17 -7.12
C LEU A 256 7.55 -6.73 -6.23
N THR A 257 7.28 -6.19 -5.03
CA THR A 257 8.36 -5.63 -4.19
C THR A 257 9.11 -6.69 -3.40
N MET A 258 8.49 -7.84 -3.12
CA MET A 258 9.05 -8.93 -2.29
C MET A 258 9.38 -10.20 -3.07
N SER A 259 9.16 -10.21 -4.39
CA SER A 259 9.63 -11.27 -5.29
C SER A 259 11.07 -11.01 -5.77
N PRO A 260 11.75 -12.01 -6.38
CA PRO A 260 13.03 -11.81 -7.05
C PRO A 260 12.99 -10.58 -7.98
N GLY A 261 14.07 -9.80 -8.02
CA GLY A 261 14.14 -8.51 -8.73
C GLY A 261 13.81 -7.30 -7.84
N LYS A 262 12.85 -7.41 -6.92
CA LYS A 262 12.46 -6.35 -5.96
C LYS A 262 12.24 -4.98 -6.63
N HIS A 263 13.20 -4.06 -6.49
CA HIS A 263 13.10 -2.71 -7.03
C HIS A 263 13.16 -2.69 -8.56
N ARG A 264 13.85 -3.64 -9.19
CA ARG A 264 13.92 -3.71 -10.66
C ARG A 264 12.59 -4.13 -11.31
N ASN A 265 11.75 -4.86 -10.59
CA ASN A 265 10.37 -5.13 -11.04
C ASN A 265 9.57 -3.82 -11.11
N ILE A 266 9.72 -2.98 -10.09
CA ILE A 266 9.00 -1.71 -10.00
C ILE A 266 9.53 -0.70 -11.01
N ASP A 267 10.85 -0.60 -11.17
CA ASP A 267 11.51 0.20 -12.19
C ASP A 267 10.95 -0.14 -13.59
N ASN A 268 10.96 -1.42 -13.93
CA ASN A 268 10.46 -1.86 -15.23
C ASN A 268 8.97 -1.56 -15.40
N ALA A 269 8.17 -1.71 -14.33
CA ALA A 269 6.73 -1.39 -14.36
C ALA A 269 6.47 0.12 -14.49
N ILE A 270 7.27 0.97 -13.83
CA ILE A 270 7.23 2.42 -14.03
C ILE A 270 7.58 2.76 -15.48
N SER A 271 8.63 2.14 -16.01
CA SER A 271 9.06 2.35 -17.40
C SER A 271 7.98 1.92 -18.40
N LEU A 272 7.27 0.81 -18.16
CA LEU A 272 6.10 0.40 -18.97
C LEU A 272 5.01 1.47 -18.94
N VAL A 273 4.68 2.02 -17.77
CA VAL A 273 3.67 3.09 -17.65
C VAL A 273 4.11 4.36 -18.38
N VAL A 274 5.39 4.74 -18.30
CA VAL A 274 5.95 5.86 -19.06
C VAL A 274 5.83 5.61 -20.57
N ASP A 275 6.16 4.40 -21.04
CA ASP A 275 6.05 4.02 -22.45
C ASP A 275 4.58 4.04 -22.94
N LEU A 276 3.64 3.58 -22.12
CA LEU A 276 2.20 3.60 -22.42
C LEU A 276 1.65 5.03 -22.59
N ASN A 277 2.23 6.03 -21.92
CA ASN A 277 1.84 7.44 -22.07
C ASN A 277 2.08 8.00 -23.48
N LYS A 278 2.81 7.30 -24.36
CA LYS A 278 2.91 7.63 -25.79
C LYS A 278 1.61 7.30 -26.57
N TYR A 279 0.73 6.47 -26.01
CA TYR A 279 -0.48 5.97 -26.65
C TYR A 279 -1.76 6.44 -25.93
N THR A 280 -1.77 6.38 -24.60
CA THR A 280 -2.92 6.79 -23.78
C THR A 280 -2.48 7.24 -22.40
N LYS A 281 -3.34 7.96 -21.66
CA LYS A 281 -3.00 8.39 -20.30
C LYS A 281 -2.91 7.16 -19.39
N PHE A 282 -1.72 6.93 -18.83
CA PHE A 282 -1.47 5.81 -17.93
C PHE A 282 -0.75 6.26 -16.67
N ASN A 283 -1.08 5.69 -15.51
CA ASN A 283 -0.45 6.03 -14.23
C ASN A 283 -0.33 4.79 -13.34
N LEU A 284 0.44 4.90 -12.26
CA LEU A 284 0.59 3.85 -11.27
C LEU A 284 0.48 4.36 -9.84
N ILE A 285 -0.02 3.51 -8.94
CA ILE A 285 -0.11 3.79 -7.51
C ILE A 285 0.38 2.55 -6.73
N PRO A 286 1.41 2.67 -5.86
CA PRO A 286 1.76 1.60 -4.93
C PRO A 286 0.64 1.40 -3.91
N MET A 287 0.24 0.16 -3.69
CA MET A 287 -0.75 -0.22 -2.67
C MET A 287 -0.14 -0.19 -1.26
N ARG A 288 0.25 1.01 -0.79
CA ARG A 288 0.94 1.25 0.49
C ARG A 288 0.21 0.55 1.65
N GLY A 289 0.97 -0.12 2.51
CA GLY A 289 0.47 -1.01 3.56
C GLY A 289 -0.26 -0.28 4.70
N HIS A 290 0.46 0.13 5.74
CA HIS A 290 -0.11 0.80 6.91
C HIS A 290 -0.60 2.21 6.60
N TYR A 291 -1.61 2.67 7.37
CA TYR A 291 -2.31 3.93 7.11
C TYR A 291 -1.40 5.16 7.03
N ASN A 292 -0.27 5.19 7.76
CA ASN A 292 0.64 6.33 7.76
C ASN A 292 2.10 5.98 7.40
N VAL A 293 2.32 4.87 6.68
CA VAL A 293 3.67 4.56 6.14
C VAL A 293 4.13 5.62 5.14
N THR A 294 3.18 6.20 4.40
CA THR A 294 3.46 7.32 3.50
C THR A 294 3.84 8.56 4.31
N GLY A 295 3.08 8.92 5.34
CA GLY A 295 3.38 10.08 6.19
C GLY A 295 4.80 10.03 6.76
N PHE A 296 5.24 8.90 7.32
CA PHE A 296 6.62 8.78 7.80
C PHE A 296 7.66 9.04 6.71
N SER A 297 7.43 8.51 5.50
CA SER A 297 8.36 8.68 4.38
C SER A 297 8.45 10.16 3.98
N GLU A 298 7.32 10.87 3.97
CA GLU A 298 7.28 12.30 3.67
C GLU A 298 7.96 13.12 4.76
N VAL A 299 7.64 12.87 6.05
CA VAL A 299 8.23 13.61 7.19
C VAL A 299 9.75 13.49 7.19
N LEU A 300 10.25 12.27 7.01
CA LEU A 300 11.69 12.00 6.93
C LEU A 300 12.37 12.67 5.72
N THR A 301 11.62 12.99 4.67
CA THR A 301 12.19 13.57 3.44
C THR A 301 12.24 15.10 3.49
N TRP A 302 11.29 15.76 4.16
CA TRP A 302 11.24 17.23 4.19
C TRP A 302 11.97 17.87 5.37
N GLN A 303 12.17 17.13 6.47
CA GLN A 303 12.83 17.59 7.69
C GLN A 303 14.35 17.46 7.51
#